data_AF-A0A3D4THW8-F1
#
_entry.id   AF-A0A3D4THW8-F1
#
_cell.length_a   1.000
_cell.length_b   1.000
_cell.length_c   1.000
_cell.angle_alpha   90.00
_cell.angle_beta   90.00
_cell.angle_gamma   90.00
#
_symmetry.space_group_name_H-M   'P 1'
#
loop_
_entity.id
_entity.type
_entity.pdbx_description
1 polymer ?
#
loop_
_entity_poly.entity_id
_entity_poly.type
_entity_poly.pdbx_seq_one_letter_code
_entity_poly.pdbx_strand_id
1 'polypeptide(L)'
;MMAVPTLKRCLGQLRNRQRHSAKHPQRRKAIGALVHAPLFPTASRVGTVQVQDPETRRDYTVEVWIHSGVMVISHATDKRWLLELDEILDLAIAAGIDRGAD
;
A
#
# COMPACT_ATOMS: atom_id res chain seq x y z
N MET A 1 -29.47 16.81 -3.61
CA MET A 1 -28.40 16.60 -4.62
C MET A 1 -27.08 16.94 -3.95
N MET A 2 -26.34 15.97 -3.41
CA MET A 2 -25.07 16.25 -2.73
C MET A 2 -23.96 16.44 -3.76
N ALA A 3 -23.29 17.59 -3.72
CA ALA A 3 -22.18 17.91 -4.62
C ALA A 3 -20.98 17.01 -4.30
N VAL A 4 -20.61 16.16 -5.25
CA VAL A 4 -19.39 15.35 -5.20
C VAL A 4 -18.20 16.31 -5.14
N PRO A 5 -17.32 16.25 -4.11
CA PRO A 5 -16.14 17.09 -4.07
C PRO A 5 -15.25 16.75 -5.26
N THR A 6 -14.86 17.75 -6.04
CA THR A 6 -13.94 17.55 -7.16
C THR A 6 -12.59 17.03 -6.64
N LEU A 7 -11.95 16.13 -7.38
CA LEU A 7 -10.67 15.48 -7.03
C LEU A 7 -9.59 16.47 -6.57
N LYS A 8 -9.56 17.68 -7.14
CA LYS A 8 -8.65 18.76 -6.73
C LYS A 8 -8.83 19.19 -5.26
N ARG A 9 -10.07 19.20 -4.76
CA ARG A 9 -10.41 19.55 -3.37
C ARG A 9 -9.95 18.46 -2.40
N CYS A 10 -10.08 17.18 -2.78
CA CYS A 10 -9.59 16.03 -2.00
C CYS A 10 -8.06 16.04 -1.89
N LEU A 11 -7.35 16.32 -3.00
CA LEU A 11 -5.89 16.43 -3.02
C LEU A 11 -5.37 17.61 -2.16
N GLY A 12 -6.08 18.73 -2.17
CA GLY A 12 -5.77 19.88 -1.31
C GLY A 12 -5.90 19.57 0.19
N GLN A 13 -6.93 18.81 0.58
CA GLN A 13 -7.11 18.37 1.97
C GLN A 13 -6.05 17.35 2.42
N LEU A 14 -5.63 16.43 1.54
CA LEU A 14 -4.51 15.51 1.78
C LEU A 14 -3.20 16.26 2.04
N ARG A 15 -2.87 17.27 1.21
CA ARG A 15 -1.67 18.10 1.39
C ARG A 15 -1.68 18.89 2.70
N ASN A 16 -2.84 19.43 3.09
CA ASN A 16 -2.98 20.14 4.36
C ASN A 16 -2.86 19.19 5.57
N ARG A 17 -3.41 17.97 5.48
CA ARG A 17 -3.22 16.94 6.52
C ARG A 17 -1.77 16.48 6.65
N GLN A 18 -1.02 16.38 5.54
CA GLN A 18 0.42 16.11 5.58
C GLN A 18 1.20 17.22 6.27
N ARG A 19 0.86 18.49 6.02
CA ARG A 19 1.49 19.64 6.71
C ARG A 19 1.17 19.71 8.21
N HIS A 20 -0.04 19.35 8.61
CA HIS A 20 -0.44 19.35 10.02
C HIS A 20 0.05 18.11 10.79
N SER A 21 0.12 16.93 10.17
CA SER A 21 0.62 15.70 10.81
C SER A 21 2.14 15.67 10.99
N ALA A 22 2.89 16.54 10.32
CA ALA A 22 4.33 16.71 10.53
C ALA A 22 4.70 17.19 11.95
N LYS A 23 3.71 17.59 12.79
CA LYS A 23 3.90 18.01 14.18
C LYS A 23 3.64 16.92 15.23
N HIS A 24 3.14 15.75 14.86
CA HIS A 24 3.06 14.61 15.77
C HIS A 24 4.03 13.53 15.29
N PRO A 25 5.03 13.13 16.09
CA PRO A 25 5.82 11.95 15.80
C PRO A 25 4.98 10.72 16.15
N GLN A 26 3.89 10.49 15.40
CA GLN A 26 3.37 9.14 15.27
C GLN A 26 4.50 8.38 14.60
N ARG A 27 5.14 7.51 15.39
CA ARG A 27 6.18 6.58 14.97
C ARG A 27 5.72 5.97 13.64
N ARG A 28 6.29 6.42 12.52
CA ARG A 28 5.99 5.86 11.19
C ARG A 28 6.44 4.42 11.23
N LYS A 29 5.54 3.49 11.59
CA LYS A 29 5.76 2.05 11.41
C LYS A 29 6.04 1.89 9.91
N ALA A 30 7.17 1.29 9.57
CA ALA A 30 7.44 0.96 8.17
C ALA A 30 6.32 0.02 7.71
N ILE A 31 5.72 0.31 6.57
CA ILE A 31 4.71 -0.56 5.97
C ILE A 31 5.46 -1.47 5.01
N GLY A 32 5.55 -2.75 5.35
CA GLY A 32 6.23 -3.77 4.58
C GLY A 32 7.70 -3.95 4.93
N ALA A 33 8.16 -5.19 4.81
CA ALA A 33 9.55 -5.58 4.99
C ALA A 33 10.25 -5.78 3.63
N LEU A 34 11.49 -5.28 3.50
CA LEU A 34 12.34 -5.61 2.36
C LEU A 34 12.83 -7.05 2.49
N VAL A 35 12.64 -7.87 1.45
CA VAL A 35 13.00 -9.29 1.46
C VAL A 35 13.92 -9.63 0.29
N HIS A 36 14.86 -10.55 0.50
CA HIS A 36 15.83 -10.95 -0.53
C HIS A 36 15.37 -12.16 -1.36
N ALA A 37 14.53 -13.03 -0.80
CA ALA A 37 14.00 -14.23 -1.47
C ALA A 37 12.53 -14.45 -1.09
N PRO A 38 11.74 -15.21 -1.86
CA PRO A 38 10.43 -15.65 -1.38
C PRO A 38 10.64 -16.45 -0.10
N LEU A 39 10.12 -15.93 1.02
CA LEU A 39 10.34 -16.46 2.38
C LEU A 39 9.43 -17.65 2.71
N PHE A 40 8.66 -18.16 1.74
CA PHE A 40 7.54 -19.05 2.04
C PHE A 40 7.67 -20.41 1.38
N PRO A 41 8.41 -21.36 1.97
CA PRO A 41 8.53 -22.72 1.45
C PRO A 41 7.19 -23.48 1.48
N THR A 42 6.23 -23.06 2.31
CA THR A 42 4.92 -23.70 2.47
C THR A 42 3.74 -22.86 1.97
N ALA A 43 3.95 -21.60 1.59
CA ALA A 43 2.87 -20.79 1.05
C ALA A 43 2.76 -20.99 -0.46
N SER A 44 1.52 -21.18 -0.92
CA SER A 44 1.23 -21.19 -2.34
C SER A 44 0.95 -19.78 -2.83
N ARG A 45 1.53 -19.41 -3.97
CA ARG A 45 1.14 -18.21 -4.70
C ARG A 45 -0.22 -18.46 -5.37
N VAL A 46 -1.21 -17.64 -5.08
CA VAL A 46 -2.58 -17.78 -5.62
C VAL A 46 -2.91 -16.79 -6.73
N GLY A 47 -2.13 -15.73 -6.87
CA GLY A 47 -2.37 -14.72 -7.89
C GLY A 47 -1.14 -13.89 -8.19
N THR A 48 -1.10 -13.38 -9.41
CA THR A 48 -0.06 -12.46 -9.87
C THR A 48 -0.70 -11.43 -10.79
N VAL A 49 -0.37 -10.16 -10.58
CA VAL A 49 -0.78 -9.06 -11.44
C VAL A 49 0.41 -8.18 -11.76
N GLN A 50 0.49 -7.74 -13.02
CA GLN A 50 1.43 -6.70 -13.44
C GLN A 50 0.75 -5.34 -13.29
N VAL A 51 1.40 -4.42 -12.62
CA VAL A 51 0.88 -3.08 -12.33
C VAL A 51 1.91 -2.05 -12.75
N GLN A 52 1.48 -1.11 -13.57
CA GLN A 52 2.27 0.08 -13.87
C GLN A 52 1.78 1.23 -13.00
N ASP A 53 2.70 1.87 -12.28
CA ASP A 53 2.41 3.12 -11.58
C ASP A 53 2.17 4.23 -12.61
N PRO A 54 0.98 4.85 -12.67
CA PRO A 54 0.67 5.88 -13.65
C PRO A 54 1.50 7.16 -13.46
N GLU A 55 2.00 7.45 -12.25
CA GLU A 55 2.77 8.66 -11.98
C GLU A 55 4.23 8.48 -12.37
N THR A 56 4.87 7.40 -11.91
CA THR A 56 6.30 7.16 -12.15
C THR A 56 6.59 6.32 -13.39
N ARG A 57 5.55 5.76 -14.03
CA ARG A 57 5.65 4.80 -15.15
C ARG A 57 6.49 3.55 -14.83
N ARG A 58 6.68 3.25 -13.56
CA ARG A 58 7.43 2.06 -13.11
C ARG A 58 6.52 0.85 -13.10
N ASP A 59 7.07 -0.27 -13.55
CA ASP A 59 6.38 -1.54 -13.55
C ASP A 59 6.69 -2.35 -12.29
N TYR A 60 5.65 -2.99 -11.77
CA TYR A 60 5.69 -3.83 -10.60
C TYR A 60 4.94 -5.14 -10.87
N THR A 61 5.44 -6.22 -10.27
CA THR A 61 4.65 -7.43 -10.10
C THR A 61 4.12 -7.48 -8.68
N VAL A 62 2.82 -7.70 -8.52
CA VAL A 62 2.19 -7.93 -7.24
C VAL A 62 1.75 -9.39 -7.18
N GLU A 63 2.25 -10.13 -6.18
CA GLU A 63 1.91 -11.52 -5.94
C GLU A 63 1.14 -11.67 -4.64
N VAL A 64 0.11 -12.52 -4.66
CA VAL A 64 -0.68 -12.84 -3.46
C VAL A 64 -0.34 -14.25 -2.99
N TRP A 65 0.04 -14.38 -1.72
CA TRP A 65 0.50 -15.62 -1.10
C TRP A 65 -0.42 -16.02 0.06
N ILE A 66 -0.86 -17.30 0.07
CA ILE A 66 -1.76 -17.80 1.12
C ILE A 66 -1.07 -17.71 2.49
N HIS A 67 -1.81 -17.27 3.51
CA HIS A 67 -1.37 -17.18 4.91
C HIS A 67 -0.16 -16.27 5.17
N SER A 68 0.31 -15.55 4.15
CA SER A 68 1.55 -14.77 4.24
C SER A 68 1.29 -13.29 3.98
N GLY A 69 0.64 -12.96 2.86
CA GLY A 69 0.35 -11.57 2.49
C GLY A 69 0.62 -11.30 1.02
N VAL A 70 1.10 -10.09 0.73
CA VAL A 70 1.32 -9.59 -0.63
C VAL A 70 2.79 -9.28 -0.84
N MET A 71 3.37 -9.83 -1.90
CA MET A 71 4.71 -9.49 -2.37
C MET A 71 4.61 -8.44 -3.47
N VAL A 72 5.36 -7.35 -3.33
CA VAL A 72 5.49 -6.31 -4.37
C VAL A 72 6.92 -6.34 -4.89
N ILE A 73 7.09 -6.55 -6.18
CA ILE A 73 8.39 -6.68 -6.84
C ILE A 73 8.55 -5.50 -7.81
N SER A 74 9.55 -4.66 -7.60
CA SER A 74 9.89 -3.58 -8.54
C SER A 74 10.78 -4.11 -9.66
N HIS A 75 10.35 -3.97 -10.91
CA HIS A 75 11.16 -4.40 -12.06
C HIS A 75 12.37 -3.50 -12.27
N ALA A 76 12.27 -2.23 -11.91
CA ALA A 76 13.35 -1.27 -12.05
C ALA A 76 14.53 -1.51 -11.10
N THR A 77 14.30 -2.18 -9.96
CA THR A 77 15.33 -2.35 -8.91
C THR A 77 15.53 -3.78 -8.43
N ASP A 78 14.70 -4.72 -8.92
CA ASP A 78 14.56 -6.10 -8.44
C ASP A 78 14.32 -6.21 -6.92
N LYS A 79 13.90 -5.10 -6.28
CA LYS A 79 13.55 -5.10 -4.87
C LYS A 79 12.19 -5.73 -4.66
N ARG A 80 12.08 -6.44 -3.54
CA ARG A 80 10.88 -7.16 -3.13
C ARG A 80 10.46 -6.68 -1.75
N TRP A 81 9.20 -6.30 -1.61
CA TRP A 81 8.61 -5.91 -0.34
C TRP A 81 7.47 -6.86 -0.02
N LEU A 82 7.54 -7.47 1.15
CA LEU A 82 6.43 -8.23 1.70
C LEU A 82 5.57 -7.29 2.54
N LEU A 83 4.28 -7.27 2.26
CA LEU A 83 3.28 -6.69 3.14
C LEU A 83 2.54 -7.84 3.81
N GLU A 84 2.68 -7.94 5.13
CA GLU A 84 1.94 -8.89 5.95
C GLU A 84 0.46 -8.47 6.04
N LEU A 85 -0.39 -9.39 6.50
CA LEU A 85 -1.84 -9.17 6.53
C LEU A 85 -2.25 -7.97 7.41
N ASP A 86 -1.58 -7.75 8.54
CA ASP A 86 -1.83 -6.59 9.42
C ASP A 86 -1.46 -5.27 8.73
N GLU A 87 -0.36 -5.25 7.98
CA GLU A 87 0.09 -4.07 7.24
C GLU A 87 -0.84 -3.72 6.08
N ILE A 88 -1.46 -4.73 5.44
CA ILE A 88 -2.49 -4.52 4.42
C ILE A 88 -3.74 -3.89 5.05
N LEU A 89 -4.14 -4.33 6.25
CA LEU A 89 -5.24 -3.72 7.00
C LEU A 89 -4.92 -2.28 7.39
N ASP A 90 -3.71 -2.03 7.89
CA ASP A 90 -3.23 -0.67 8.22
C ASP A 90 -3.31 0.25 6.99
N LEU A 91 -2.95 -0.23 5.80
CA LEU A 91 -3.08 0.51 4.55
C LEU A 91 -4.53 0.79 4.16
N ALA A 92 -5.43 -0.19 4.30
CA ALA A 92 -6.85 -0.02 3.99
C ALA A 92 -7.50 1.05 4.89
N ILE A 93 -7.18 1.04 6.19
CA ILE A 93 -7.63 2.05 7.15
C ILE A 93 -7.03 3.42 6.81
N ALA A 94 -5.73 3.49 6.54
CA ALA A 94 -5.06 4.74 6.19
C ALA A 94 -5.58 5.35 4.88
N ALA A 95 -5.99 4.51 3.92
CA ALA A 95 -6.66 4.91 2.69
C ALA A 95 -8.13 5.31 2.89
N GLY A 96 -8.70 5.08 4.08
CA GLY A 96 -10.11 5.34 4.39
C GLY A 96 -11.08 4.43 3.64
N ILE A 97 -10.61 3.23 3.24
CA ILE A 97 -11.43 2.15 2.67
C ILE A 97 -12.29 1.55 3.77
N ASP A 98 -11.65 1.17 4.88
CA ASP A 98 -12.37 0.87 6.12
C ASP A 98 -12.52 2.17 6.92
N ARG A 99 -13.77 2.56 7.17
CA ARG A 99 -14.12 3.77 7.93
C ARG A 99 -14.58 3.45 9.35
N GLY A 100 -14.51 2.18 9.77
CA GLY A 100 -15.32 1.69 10.87
C GLY A 100 -16.76 1.50 10.41
N ALA A 101 -17.48 0.58 11.05
CA ALA A 101 -18.90 0.40 10.77
C ALA A 101 -19.66 1.72 11.06
N ASP A 102 -20.17 2.35 10.00
CA ASP A 102 -21.27 3.31 10.04
C ASP A 102 -22.60 2.54 9.84
#